data_AF-A0A1M6FME2-F1
#
_entry.id   AF-A0A1M6FME2-F1
#
_cell.length_a   1.000
_cell.length_b   1.000
_cell.length_c   1.000
_cell.angle_alpha   90.00
_cell.angle_beta   90.00
_cell.angle_gamma   90.00
#
_symmetry.space_group_name_H-M   'P 1'
#
loop_
_entity.id
_entity.type
_entity.pdbx_description
1 polymer ?
#
loop_
_entity_poly.entity_id
_entity_poly.type
_entity_poly.pdbx_seq_one_letter_code
_entity_poly.pdbx_strand_id
1 'polypeptide(L)'
;MLNPIESQGFLLKILNSVQYNPIFITLVVLLFQFSFLKKEKKIIGRTDKVDFPLLELNDIDAKVDTGAYTSSIHCVAIKEIDQTLQCSFLDATHPEYNGKKFTFKNYDISAVKSSTGKVEMRYAIRTQITVFEKTYPITLNLSPRDDMRFPLLIGRRFLSGKFLVDPQLENQSYNQKL
;
A
#
# COMPACT_ATOMS: atom_id res chain seq x y z
N MET A 1 23.10 0.60 7.14
CA MET A 1 22.39 1.14 8.33
C MET A 1 22.60 0.14 9.44
N LEU A 2 23.09 0.57 10.60
CA LEU A 2 23.22 -0.29 11.78
C LEU A 2 21.81 -0.75 12.22
N ASN A 3 21.70 -1.98 12.70
CA ASN A 3 20.43 -2.42 13.28
C ASN A 3 20.17 -1.65 14.61
N PRO A 4 18.95 -1.71 15.17
CA PRO A 4 18.60 -0.96 16.39
C PRO A 4 19.53 -1.24 17.58
N ILE A 5 19.99 -2.49 17.72
CA ILE A 5 20.84 -2.95 18.83
C ILE A 5 22.26 -2.39 18.68
N GLU A 6 22.81 -2.45 17.47
CA GLU A 6 24.12 -1.88 17.14
C GLU A 6 24.15 -0.36 17.31
N SER A 7 23.07 0.31 16.92
CA SER A 7 22.91 1.77 17.07
C SER A 7 22.86 2.18 18.55
N GLN A 8 22.19 1.40 19.40
CA GLN A 8 22.14 1.63 20.85
C GLN A 8 23.52 1.43 21.50
N GLY A 9 24.23 0.36 21.14
CA GLY A 9 25.57 0.09 21.67
C GLY A 9 26.58 1.17 21.32
N PHE A 10 26.46 1.76 20.11
CA PHE A 10 27.30 2.88 19.69
C PHE A 10 26.97 4.18 20.44
N LEU A 11 25.69 4.52 20.60
CA LEU A 11 25.26 5.69 21.36
C LEU A 11 25.72 5.63 22.83
N LEU A 12 25.60 4.46 23.46
CA LEU A 12 26.03 4.25 24.84
C LEU A 12 27.55 4.46 25.00
N LYS A 13 28.36 3.98 24.04
CA LYS A 13 29.82 4.22 24.03
C LYS A 13 30.16 5.70 23.92
N ILE A 14 29.45 6.46 23.07
CA ILE A 14 29.65 7.90 22.94
C ILE A 14 29.28 8.62 24.24
N LEU A 15 28.09 8.36 24.78
CA LEU A 15 27.61 9.03 25.99
C LEU A 15 28.53 8.76 27.20
N ASN A 16 29.05 7.53 27.32
CA ASN A 16 30.00 7.19 28.38
C ASN A 16 31.39 7.83 28.18
N SER A 17 31.78 8.18 26.95
CA SER A 17 33.07 8.82 26.66
C SER A 17 33.15 10.30 27.08
N VAL A 18 31.99 10.95 27.35
CA VAL A 18 31.88 12.38 27.63
C VAL A 18 31.59 12.67 29.12
N GLN A 19 31.72 11.68 30.02
CA GLN A 19 31.51 11.82 31.48
C GLN A 19 30.17 12.47 31.89
N TYR A 20 29.08 12.20 31.16
CA TYR A 20 27.76 12.67 31.56
C TYR A 20 27.30 12.01 32.88
N ASN A 21 26.46 12.71 33.64
CA ASN A 21 25.80 12.12 34.81
C ASN A 21 24.97 10.88 34.40
N PRO A 22 25.02 9.77 35.15
CA PRO A 22 24.30 8.53 34.84
C PRO A 22 22.79 8.71 34.62
N ILE A 23 22.16 9.69 35.27
CA ILE A 23 20.73 10.01 35.06
C ILE A 23 20.50 10.53 33.63
N PHE A 24 21.38 11.41 33.13
CA PHE A 24 21.30 11.95 31.79
C PHE A 24 21.51 10.87 30.72
N ILE A 25 22.49 10.00 30.93
CA ILE A 25 22.75 8.86 30.02
C ILE A 25 21.53 7.95 29.97
N THR A 26 20.93 7.64 31.12
CA THR A 26 19.74 6.80 31.21
C THR A 26 18.56 7.45 30.48
N LEU A 27 18.32 8.75 30.66
CA LEU A 27 17.27 9.51 29.96
C LEU A 27 17.46 9.50 28.43
N VAL A 28 18.68 9.71 27.94
CA VAL A 28 18.97 9.69 26.49
C VAL A 28 18.79 8.29 25.92
N VAL A 29 19.27 7.26 26.62
CA VAL A 29 19.06 5.85 26.22
C VAL A 29 17.58 5.51 26.22
N LEU A 30 16.80 5.97 27.21
CA LEU A 30 15.36 5.75 27.28
C LEU A 30 14.62 6.44 26.12
N LEU A 31 14.93 7.72 25.85
CA LEU A 31 14.39 8.46 24.71
C LEU A 31 14.73 7.79 23.37
N PHE A 32 15.95 7.27 23.26
CA PHE A 32 16.38 6.51 22.09
C PHE A 32 15.64 5.17 21.99
N GLN A 33 15.42 4.45 23.09
CA GLN A 33 14.59 3.24 23.11
C GLN A 33 13.15 3.53 22.68
N PHE A 34 12.56 4.63 23.16
CA PHE A 34 11.23 5.08 22.74
C PHE A 34 11.16 5.40 21.25
N SER A 35 12.21 6.00 20.67
CA SER A 35 12.27 6.25 19.23
C SER A 35 12.34 4.97 18.37
N PHE A 36 12.70 3.84 18.98
CA PHE A 36 12.77 2.51 18.35
C PHE A 36 11.63 1.56 18.74
N LEU A 37 10.63 2.03 19.51
CA LEU A 37 9.39 1.27 19.69
C LEU A 37 8.77 1.03 18.33
N LYS A 38 8.94 -0.19 17.85
CA LYS A 38 8.51 -0.62 16.52
C LYS A 38 6.99 -0.55 16.52
N LYS A 39 6.44 0.43 15.81
CA LYS A 39 5.00 0.57 15.64
C LYS A 39 4.43 -0.79 15.23
N GLU A 40 3.53 -1.33 16.04
CA GLU A 40 2.89 -2.60 15.74
C GLU A 40 2.19 -2.50 14.39
N LYS A 41 2.50 -3.46 13.51
CA LYS A 41 1.86 -3.53 12.20
C LYS A 41 0.49 -4.16 12.38
N LYS A 42 -0.53 -3.58 11.75
CA LYS A 42 -1.84 -4.24 11.67
C LYS A 42 -1.70 -5.53 10.85
N ILE A 43 -2.38 -6.59 11.28
CA ILE A 43 -2.44 -7.85 10.55
C ILE A 43 -3.54 -7.74 9.50
N ILE A 44 -3.23 -7.99 8.23
CA ILE A 44 -4.17 -8.03 7.11
C ILE A 44 -4.26 -9.46 6.57
N GLY A 45 -5.46 -9.85 6.13
CA GLY A 45 -5.70 -11.17 5.54
C GLY A 45 -5.12 -11.35 4.15
N ARG A 46 -5.32 -12.55 3.56
CA ARG A 46 -5.04 -12.80 2.13
C ARG A 46 -5.99 -12.03 1.20
N THR A 47 -7.15 -11.64 1.70
CA THR A 47 -8.15 -10.81 1.03
C THR A 47 -8.72 -9.80 1.99
N ASP A 48 -9.22 -8.69 1.47
CA ASP A 48 -9.93 -7.66 2.24
C ASP A 48 -10.89 -6.86 1.35
N LYS A 49 -11.65 -5.93 1.94
CA LYS A 49 -12.39 -4.90 1.21
C LYS A 49 -11.86 -3.52 1.56
N VAL A 50 -11.75 -2.66 0.54
CA VAL A 50 -11.10 -1.34 0.66
C VAL A 50 -11.87 -0.26 -0.10
N ASP A 51 -11.72 0.98 0.35
CA ASP A 51 -12.35 2.13 -0.29
C ASP A 51 -11.32 2.97 -1.05
N PHE A 52 -11.73 3.58 -2.16
CA PHE A 52 -10.96 4.59 -2.89
C PHE A 52 -11.75 5.91 -2.94
N PRO A 53 -11.61 6.80 -1.94
CA PRO A 53 -12.45 8.00 -1.84
C PRO A 53 -12.33 8.92 -3.05
N LEU A 54 -11.13 9.07 -3.64
CA LEU A 54 -10.93 9.91 -4.83
C LEU A 54 -11.46 9.27 -6.13
N LEU A 55 -11.78 7.98 -6.09
CA LEU A 55 -12.38 7.25 -7.21
C LEU A 55 -13.86 6.95 -6.97
N GLU A 56 -14.44 7.38 -5.84
CA GLU A 56 -15.84 7.10 -5.47
C GLU A 56 -16.17 5.60 -5.54
N LEU A 57 -15.26 4.77 -5.05
CA LEU A 57 -15.43 3.32 -4.95
C LEU A 57 -15.38 2.90 -3.49
N ASN A 58 -16.34 2.07 -3.06
CA ASN A 58 -16.40 1.54 -1.71
C ASN A 58 -16.37 0.02 -1.74
N ASP A 59 -15.87 -0.58 -0.66
CA ASP A 59 -15.94 -2.01 -0.36
C ASP A 59 -15.45 -2.93 -1.49
N ILE A 60 -14.43 -2.45 -2.22
CA ILE A 60 -13.83 -3.12 -3.36
C ILE A 60 -13.06 -4.35 -2.89
N ASP A 61 -13.42 -5.51 -3.45
CA ASP A 61 -12.76 -6.78 -3.16
C ASP A 61 -11.29 -6.74 -3.61
N ALA A 62 -10.41 -6.98 -2.64
CA ALA A 62 -8.98 -6.88 -2.78
C ALA A 62 -8.31 -8.21 -2.47
N LYS A 63 -7.42 -8.65 -3.36
CA LYS A 63 -6.43 -9.69 -3.03
C LYS A 63 -5.15 -9.03 -2.53
N VAL A 64 -4.68 -9.46 -1.37
CA VAL A 64 -3.36 -9.07 -0.84
C VAL A 64 -2.30 -9.95 -1.50
N ASP A 65 -1.49 -9.36 -2.37
CA ASP A 65 -0.57 -10.08 -3.25
C ASP A 65 0.88 -9.65 -2.99
N THR A 66 1.57 -10.42 -2.13
CA THR A 66 2.98 -10.18 -1.82
C THR A 66 3.91 -10.45 -3.02
N GLY A 67 3.45 -11.20 -4.02
CA GLY A 67 4.15 -11.47 -5.27
C GLY A 67 4.14 -10.27 -6.24
N ALA A 68 3.11 -9.44 -6.19
CA ALA A 68 3.02 -8.20 -6.97
C ALA A 68 3.84 -7.06 -6.32
N TYR A 69 4.64 -6.34 -7.12
CA TYR A 69 5.37 -5.17 -6.61
C TYR A 69 4.45 -3.97 -6.39
N THR A 70 3.83 -3.51 -7.47
CA THR A 70 2.88 -2.39 -7.49
C THR A 70 1.46 -2.94 -7.49
N SER A 71 0.57 -2.28 -6.75
CA SER A 71 -0.86 -2.60 -6.77
C SER A 71 -1.47 -2.37 -8.16
N SER A 72 -2.52 -3.10 -8.50
CA SER A 72 -3.20 -3.00 -9.79
C SER A 72 -4.70 -3.05 -9.61
N ILE A 73 -5.45 -2.27 -10.39
CA ILE A 73 -6.91 -2.23 -10.34
C ILE A 73 -7.50 -2.48 -11.72
N HIS A 74 -8.63 -3.19 -11.74
CA HIS A 74 -9.40 -3.42 -12.95
C HIS A 74 -9.95 -2.10 -13.49
N CYS A 75 -9.65 -1.84 -14.76
CA CYS A 75 -9.96 -0.59 -15.40
C CYS A 75 -10.15 -0.82 -16.90
N VAL A 76 -11.19 -0.20 -17.46
CA VAL A 76 -11.62 -0.35 -18.85
C VAL A 76 -11.61 1.00 -19.57
N ALA A 77 -11.72 0.95 -20.90
CA ALA A 77 -11.76 2.12 -21.78
C ALA A 77 -10.59 3.11 -21.54
N ILE A 78 -9.40 2.58 -21.22
CA ILE A 78 -8.20 3.37 -20.95
C ILE A 78 -7.73 4.01 -22.27
N LYS A 79 -7.73 5.34 -22.32
CA LYS A 79 -7.31 6.12 -23.50
C LYS A 79 -6.59 7.39 -23.07
N GLU A 80 -5.48 7.68 -23.73
CA GLU A 80 -4.78 8.95 -23.60
C GLU A 80 -5.27 9.91 -24.68
N ILE A 81 -5.80 11.07 -24.26
CA ILE A 81 -6.35 12.12 -25.14
C ILE A 81 -5.87 13.46 -24.61
N ASP A 82 -5.24 14.27 -25.46
CA ASP A 82 -4.76 15.62 -25.12
C ASP A 82 -3.91 15.65 -23.84
N GLN A 83 -2.96 14.72 -23.69
CA GLN A 83 -2.09 14.56 -22.52
C GLN A 83 -2.84 14.29 -21.21
N THR A 84 -4.08 13.80 -21.30
CA THR A 84 -4.85 13.33 -20.15
C THR A 84 -5.19 11.86 -20.34
N LEU A 85 -5.13 11.10 -19.25
CA LEU A 85 -5.54 9.70 -19.24
C LEU A 85 -6.99 9.60 -18.81
N GLN A 86 -7.82 9.05 -19.68
CA GLN A 86 -9.22 8.80 -19.44
C GLN A 86 -9.47 7.30 -19.26
N CYS A 87 -10.28 6.93 -18.27
CA CYS A 87 -10.65 5.53 -18.06
C CYS A 87 -11.92 5.39 -17.21
N SER A 88 -12.44 4.18 -17.09
CA SER A 88 -13.51 3.83 -16.13
C SER A 88 -13.02 2.69 -15.25
N PHE A 89 -13.29 2.75 -13.95
CA PHE A 89 -12.94 1.66 -13.04
C PHE A 89 -14.06 0.64 -12.99
N LEU A 90 -13.67 -0.63 -12.89
CA LEU A 90 -14.60 -1.76 -12.91
C LEU A 90 -15.39 -1.83 -14.25
N ASP A 91 -16.24 -2.82 -14.39
CA ASP A 91 -17.17 -2.96 -15.51
C ASP A 91 -18.60 -3.16 -15.01
N ALA A 92 -19.58 -3.07 -15.91
CA ALA A 92 -21.01 -3.14 -15.56
C ALA A 92 -21.46 -4.46 -14.90
N THR A 93 -20.62 -5.50 -14.92
CA THR A 93 -20.90 -6.76 -14.22
C THR A 93 -20.53 -6.70 -12.73
N HIS A 94 -19.73 -5.71 -12.33
CA HIS A 94 -19.30 -5.52 -10.96
C HIS A 94 -20.34 -4.71 -10.15
N PRO A 95 -20.75 -5.15 -8.94
CA PRO A 95 -21.75 -4.46 -8.12
C PRO A 95 -21.42 -2.99 -7.83
N GLU A 96 -20.14 -2.71 -7.58
CA GLU A 96 -19.62 -1.37 -7.28
C GLU A 96 -19.33 -0.50 -8.52
N TYR A 97 -19.74 -0.93 -9.71
CA TYR A 97 -19.56 -0.13 -10.91
C TYR A 97 -20.46 1.11 -10.89
N ASN A 98 -19.84 2.28 -10.98
CA ASN A 98 -20.54 3.57 -10.91
C ASN A 98 -20.74 4.25 -12.29
N GLY A 99 -20.32 3.61 -13.40
CA GLY A 99 -20.46 4.19 -14.75
C GLY A 99 -19.62 5.44 -15.01
N LYS A 100 -18.80 5.87 -14.04
CA LYS A 100 -18.13 7.16 -14.10
C LYS A 100 -16.83 7.07 -14.88
N LYS A 101 -16.64 8.06 -15.76
CA LYS A 101 -15.40 8.28 -16.48
C LYS A 101 -14.49 9.19 -15.66
N PHE A 102 -13.27 8.74 -15.41
CA PHE A 102 -12.24 9.49 -14.71
C PHE A 102 -11.24 10.06 -15.71
N THR A 103 -10.71 11.25 -15.41
CA THR A 103 -9.68 11.91 -16.21
C THR A 103 -8.53 12.31 -15.30
N PHE A 104 -7.32 11.89 -15.65
CA PHE A 104 -6.09 12.15 -14.88
C PHE A 104 -5.12 12.98 -15.72
N LYS A 105 -4.70 14.13 -15.18
CA LYS A 105 -3.62 14.94 -15.78
C LYS A 105 -2.22 14.41 -15.48
N ASN A 106 -2.09 13.67 -14.38
CA ASN A 106 -0.83 13.10 -13.92
C ASN A 106 -0.96 11.58 -13.86
N TYR A 107 -0.19 10.90 -14.69
CA TYR A 107 -0.05 9.45 -14.69
C TYR A 107 1.38 9.09 -15.07
N ASP A 108 1.80 7.91 -14.64
CA ASP A 108 3.08 7.33 -14.97
C ASP A 108 2.86 6.15 -15.96
N ILE A 109 3.90 5.71 -16.66
CA ILE A 109 3.88 4.44 -17.40
C ILE A 109 4.89 3.51 -16.75
N SER A 110 4.45 2.30 -16.40
CA SER A 110 5.30 1.30 -15.73
C SER A 110 5.43 0.04 -16.57
N ALA A 111 6.65 -0.49 -16.65
CA ALA A 111 6.90 -1.81 -17.21
C ALA A 111 6.55 -2.88 -16.17
N VAL A 112 5.56 -3.71 -16.47
CA VAL A 112 5.04 -4.76 -15.60
C VAL A 112 5.40 -6.11 -16.18
N LYS A 113 6.23 -6.87 -15.46
CA LYS A 113 6.57 -8.24 -15.82
C LYS A 113 5.53 -9.20 -15.21
N SER A 114 4.85 -9.95 -16.05
CA SER A 114 3.95 -11.03 -15.64
C SER A 114 4.73 -12.25 -15.13
N SER A 115 4.03 -13.18 -14.47
CA SER A 115 4.61 -14.46 -14.03
C SER A 115 5.10 -15.32 -15.19
N THR A 116 4.58 -15.13 -16.40
CA THR A 116 5.05 -15.82 -17.63
C THR A 116 6.30 -15.18 -18.23
N GLY A 117 6.79 -14.09 -17.64
CA GLY A 117 7.98 -13.37 -18.09
C GLY A 117 7.72 -12.29 -19.13
N LYS A 118 6.50 -12.22 -19.71
CA LYS A 118 6.11 -11.14 -20.62
C LYS A 118 6.09 -9.80 -19.91
N VAL A 119 6.61 -8.77 -20.57
CA VAL A 119 6.61 -7.39 -20.08
C VAL A 119 5.55 -6.60 -20.83
N GLU A 120 4.70 -5.90 -20.08
CA GLU A 120 3.65 -5.03 -20.60
C GLU A 120 3.83 -3.62 -20.03
N MET A 121 3.63 -2.61 -20.88
CA MET A 121 3.58 -1.22 -20.41
C MET A 121 2.16 -0.93 -19.93
N ARG A 122 2.03 -0.45 -18.69
CA ARG A 122 0.74 -0.10 -18.09
C ARG A 122 0.77 1.31 -17.56
N TYR A 123 -0.30 2.05 -17.85
CA TYR A 123 -0.55 3.33 -17.20
C TYR A 123 -0.72 3.12 -15.69
N ALA A 124 -0.21 4.05 -14.91
CA ALA A 124 -0.29 4.04 -13.47
C ALA A 124 -0.76 5.40 -12.95
N ILE A 125 -1.69 5.38 -12.00
CA ILE A 125 -2.20 6.60 -11.37
C ILE A 125 -1.83 6.63 -9.90
N ARG A 126 -1.80 7.82 -9.31
CA ARG A 126 -1.71 8.02 -7.87
C ARG A 126 -3.07 8.41 -7.34
N THR A 127 -3.52 7.72 -6.31
CA THR A 127 -4.81 7.96 -5.65
C THR A 127 -4.70 7.69 -4.15
N GLN A 128 -5.82 7.64 -3.45
CA GLN A 128 -5.92 7.31 -2.03
C GLN A 128 -6.74 6.04 -1.82
N ILE A 129 -6.28 5.19 -0.92
CA ILE A 129 -6.94 3.96 -0.47
C ILE A 129 -7.19 4.03 1.03
N THR A 130 -8.37 3.63 1.48
CA THR A 130 -8.71 3.49 2.90
C THR A 130 -8.65 2.02 3.29
N VAL A 131 -7.81 1.71 4.29
CA VAL A 131 -7.65 0.37 4.87
C VAL A 131 -7.50 0.55 6.39
N PHE A 132 -8.24 -0.22 7.18
CA PHE A 132 -8.35 -0.11 8.63
C PHE A 132 -8.66 1.32 9.09
N GLU A 133 -9.70 1.91 8.51
CA GLU A 133 -10.18 3.30 8.74
C GLU A 133 -9.12 4.38 8.51
N LYS A 134 -8.01 4.03 7.87
CA LYS A 134 -6.93 4.96 7.58
C LYS A 134 -6.71 5.08 6.09
N THR A 135 -6.64 6.33 5.65
CA THR A 135 -6.38 6.66 4.25
C THR A 135 -4.88 6.80 3.99
N TYR A 136 -4.43 6.23 2.87
CA TYR A 136 -3.04 6.20 2.46
C TYR A 136 -2.90 6.56 0.97
N PRO A 137 -1.79 7.19 0.56
CA PRO A 137 -1.46 7.30 -0.86
C PRO A 137 -1.11 5.92 -1.42
N ILE A 138 -1.54 5.66 -2.65
CA ILE A 138 -1.24 4.42 -3.38
C ILE A 138 -1.02 4.72 -4.86
N THR A 139 -0.15 3.92 -5.49
CA THR A 139 0.01 3.87 -6.94
C THR A 139 -0.68 2.61 -7.45
N LEU A 140 -1.54 2.78 -8.46
CA LEU A 140 -2.29 1.69 -9.10
C LEU A 140 -1.93 1.60 -10.57
N ASN A 141 -1.50 0.42 -11.01
CA ASN A 141 -1.46 0.12 -12.43
C ASN A 141 -2.88 -0.18 -12.93
N LEU A 142 -3.25 0.42 -14.06
CA LEU A 142 -4.53 0.18 -14.73
C LEU A 142 -4.40 -1.05 -15.63
N SER A 143 -5.32 -2.00 -15.49
CA SER A 143 -5.32 -3.25 -16.27
C SER A 143 -6.75 -3.70 -16.58
N PRO A 144 -7.04 -4.11 -17.83
CA PRO A 144 -8.21 -4.96 -18.07
C PRO A 144 -7.97 -6.30 -17.36
N ARG A 145 -8.97 -6.80 -16.62
CA ARG A 145 -8.88 -7.97 -15.73
C ARG A 145 -10.20 -8.74 -15.72
N ASP A 146 -10.90 -8.71 -16.84
CA ASP A 146 -12.31 -9.05 -17.01
C ASP A 146 -12.64 -10.50 -16.55
N ASP A 147 -11.66 -11.41 -16.63
CA ASP A 147 -11.81 -12.81 -16.20
C ASP A 147 -11.33 -13.10 -14.77
N MET A 148 -11.00 -12.08 -13.96
CA MET A 148 -10.33 -12.28 -12.67
C MET A 148 -11.25 -12.05 -11.47
N ARG A 149 -11.19 -12.98 -10.51
CA ARG A 149 -11.98 -12.97 -9.26
C ARG A 149 -11.88 -11.68 -8.43
N PHE A 150 -10.75 -10.97 -8.48
CA PHE A 150 -10.54 -9.76 -7.69
C PHE A 150 -10.23 -8.57 -8.61
N PRO A 151 -11.03 -7.49 -8.55
CA PRO A 151 -10.76 -6.28 -9.32
C PRO A 151 -9.48 -5.57 -8.83
N LEU A 152 -9.09 -5.75 -7.56
CA LEU A 152 -7.91 -5.11 -6.98
C LEU A 152 -6.86 -6.14 -6.52
N LEU A 153 -5.60 -5.89 -6.88
CA LEU A 153 -4.42 -6.49 -6.26
C LEU A 153 -3.68 -5.45 -5.42
N ILE A 154 -3.42 -5.77 -4.16
CA ILE A 154 -2.61 -4.95 -3.26
C ILE A 154 -1.18 -5.50 -3.21
N GLY A 155 -0.24 -4.79 -3.84
CA GLY A 155 1.15 -5.21 -3.95
C GLY A 155 2.04 -4.86 -2.75
N ARG A 156 3.21 -5.50 -2.66
CA ARG A 156 4.15 -5.34 -1.53
C ARG A 156 4.67 -3.92 -1.33
N ARG A 157 4.70 -3.06 -2.36
CA ARG A 157 5.07 -1.63 -2.22
C ARG A 157 4.09 -0.89 -1.29
N PHE A 158 2.79 -1.19 -1.40
CA PHE A 158 1.80 -0.63 -0.49
C PHE A 158 1.90 -1.29 0.90
N LEU A 159 2.03 -2.62 0.95
CA LEU A 159 2.04 -3.37 2.22
C LEU A 159 3.26 -3.07 3.11
N SER A 160 4.42 -2.82 2.48
CA SER A 160 5.69 -2.66 3.18
C SER A 160 5.64 -1.52 4.21
N GLY A 161 6.16 -1.83 5.40
CA GLY A 161 6.19 -0.93 6.56
C GLY A 161 4.85 -0.70 7.25
N LYS A 162 3.72 -1.22 6.72
CA LYS A 162 2.37 -0.91 7.23
C LYS A 162 1.66 -2.13 7.83
N PHE A 163 1.73 -3.27 7.13
CA PHE A 163 0.94 -4.44 7.45
C PHE A 163 1.79 -5.71 7.57
N LEU A 164 1.33 -6.66 8.37
CA LEU A 164 1.75 -8.06 8.35
C LEU A 164 0.66 -8.86 7.64
N VAL A 165 1.02 -9.70 6.66
CA VAL A 165 0.04 -10.49 5.92
C VAL A 165 -0.09 -11.87 6.58
N ASP A 166 -1.30 -12.23 7.00
CA ASP A 166 -1.64 -13.57 7.47
C ASP A 166 -2.55 -14.28 6.45
N PRO A 167 -2.06 -15.33 5.75
CA PRO A 167 -2.85 -16.06 4.78
C PRO A 167 -4.05 -16.82 5.33
N GLN A 168 -4.15 -17.03 6.65
CA GLN A 168 -5.29 -17.71 7.29
C GLN A 168 -6.49 -16.78 7.51
N LEU A 169 -6.29 -15.47 7.40
CA LEU A 169 -7.30 -14.46 7.67
C LEU A 169 -7.84 -13.84 6.39
N GLU A 170 -9.04 -13.30 6.48
CA GLU A 170 -9.72 -12.54 5.42
C GLU A 170 -10.45 -11.34 6.05
N ASN A 171 -10.63 -10.27 5.27
CA ASN A 171 -11.51 -9.13 5.60
C ASN A 171 -11.20 -8.45 6.95
N GLN A 172 -9.94 -8.44 7.37
CA GLN A 172 -9.54 -7.92 8.67
C GLN A 172 -9.78 -6.42 8.81
N SER A 173 -9.52 -5.66 7.73
CA SER A 173 -9.83 -4.23 7.67
C SER A 173 -11.34 -4.01 7.59
N TYR A 174 -12.01 -4.72 6.71
CA TYR A 174 -13.46 -4.57 6.51
C TYR A 174 -14.28 -4.90 7.77
N ASN A 175 -13.93 -5.97 8.49
CA ASN A 175 -14.63 -6.36 9.72
C ASN A 175 -14.47 -5.34 10.86
N GLN A 176 -13.50 -4.42 10.78
CA GLN A 176 -13.36 -3.32 11.75
C GLN A 176 -14.20 -2.08 11.38
N LYS A 177 -14.67 -2.00 10.14
CA LYS A 177 -15.57 -0.93 9.67
C LYS A 177 -17.02 -1.15 10.10
N LEU A 178 -17.39 -2.42 10.38
CA LEU A 178 -18.70 -2.87 10.84
C LEU A 178 -18.82 -2.77 12.37
#